data_AF-A0A0C9ZKQ0-F1
#
_entry.id   AF-A0A0C9ZKQ0-F1
#
_cell.length_a   1.000
_cell.length_b   1.000
_cell.length_c   1.000
_cell.angle_alpha   90.00
_cell.angle_beta   90.00
_cell.angle_gamma   90.00
#
_symmetry.space_group_name_H-M   'P 1'
#
loop_
_entity.id
_entity.type
_entity.pdbx_description
1 polymer ?
#
loop_
_entity_poly.entity_id
_entity_poly.type
_entity_poly.pdbx_seq_one_letter_code
_entity_poly.pdbx_strand_id
1 'polypeptide(L)'
;MLSDISQCSALPPSAYAVSDFERTSYYNGIPTEGEHPELLYRTGSAKYPWIEPSSEHAYLPTKSLLGVHRTPLNDVWSTVGPQVSQLVRDRTNRYSIDPVRFVTHGEDGEETLGPVVIWVGVYPGSTSADTAHEVSQNILQLLEKNGIKDVEVEWREAVPWMVAL
;
A
#
# COMPACT_ATOMS: atom_id res chain seq x y z
N MET A 1 2.81 -25.34 -44.55
CA MET A 1 2.24 -25.42 -43.19
C MET A 1 2.86 -24.29 -42.39
N LEU A 2 2.14 -23.18 -42.26
CA LEU A 2 2.53 -22.05 -41.41
C LEU A 2 1.87 -22.33 -40.05
N SER A 3 2.65 -22.41 -38.99
CA SER A 3 2.14 -22.46 -37.62
C SER A 3 2.04 -21.03 -37.10
N ASP A 4 0.81 -20.52 -37.01
CA ASP A 4 0.49 -19.30 -36.29
C ASP A 4 0.81 -19.48 -34.81
N ILE A 5 1.88 -18.85 -34.36
CA ILE A 5 2.12 -18.65 -32.92
C ILE A 5 1.15 -17.54 -32.51
N SER A 6 0.08 -17.93 -31.82
CA SER A 6 -0.80 -16.99 -31.14
C SER A 6 0.02 -16.28 -30.06
N GLN A 7 0.51 -15.10 -30.41
CA GLN A 7 1.13 -14.19 -29.46
C GLN A 7 0.00 -13.64 -28.59
N CYS A 8 -0.15 -14.20 -27.40
CA CYS A 8 -1.04 -13.67 -26.37
C CYS A 8 -0.52 -12.28 -26.01
N SER A 9 -1.15 -11.23 -26.53
CA SER A 9 -0.78 -9.86 -26.20
C SER A 9 -1.15 -9.61 -24.74
N ALA A 10 -0.16 -9.68 -23.85
CA ALA A 10 -0.33 -9.16 -22.50
C ALA A 10 -0.68 -7.66 -22.62
N LEU A 11 -1.71 -7.22 -21.91
CA LEU A 11 -2.00 -5.80 -21.76
C LEU A 11 -0.75 -5.10 -21.22
N PRO A 12 -0.48 -3.84 -21.63
CA PRO A 12 0.61 -3.09 -21.03
C PRO A 12 0.41 -3.04 -19.51
N PRO A 13 1.49 -3.14 -18.71
CA PRO A 13 1.38 -3.00 -17.27
C PRO A 13 0.76 -1.65 -16.94
N SER A 14 -0.11 -1.63 -15.93
CA SER A 14 -0.74 -0.40 -15.42
C SER A 14 0.33 0.66 -15.15
N ALA A 15 0.05 1.92 -15.49
CA ALA A 15 0.93 3.04 -15.18
C ALA A 15 1.10 3.27 -13.66
N TYR A 16 0.26 2.63 -12.84
CA TYR A 16 0.28 2.70 -11.38
C TYR A 16 0.86 1.45 -10.73
N ALA A 17 1.23 0.43 -11.51
CA ALA A 17 1.90 -0.74 -10.99
C ALA A 17 3.31 -0.38 -10.50
N VAL A 18 3.69 -0.95 -9.35
CA VAL A 18 5.05 -0.89 -8.83
C VAL A 18 5.93 -1.96 -9.51
N SER A 19 7.25 -1.84 -9.41
CA SER A 19 8.14 -2.91 -9.91
C SER A 19 8.00 -4.18 -9.08
N ASP A 20 8.35 -5.34 -9.63
CA ASP A 20 8.32 -6.61 -8.90
C ASP A 20 9.22 -6.60 -7.65
N PHE A 21 10.36 -5.90 -7.74
CA PHE A 21 11.26 -5.77 -6.60
C PHE A 21 10.65 -4.89 -5.50
N GLU A 22 10.07 -3.75 -5.86
CA GLU A 22 9.37 -2.88 -4.91
C GLU A 22 8.18 -3.62 -4.28
N ARG A 23 7.37 -4.32 -5.09
CA ARG A 23 6.22 -5.12 -4.63
C ARG A 23 6.58 -6.05 -3.47
N THR A 24 7.68 -6.79 -3.60
CA THR A 24 8.09 -7.82 -2.66
C THR A 24 9.00 -7.33 -1.54
N SER A 25 9.57 -6.13 -1.66
CA SER A 25 10.58 -5.61 -0.72
C SER A 25 10.12 -4.37 0.07
N TYR A 26 9.04 -3.70 -0.34
CA TYR A 26 8.64 -2.41 0.26
C TYR A 26 8.37 -2.49 1.76
N TYR A 27 7.71 -3.56 2.22
CA TYR A 27 7.37 -3.78 3.63
C TYR A 27 8.38 -4.65 4.40
N ASN A 28 9.61 -4.77 3.88
CA ASN A 28 10.68 -5.53 4.51
C ASN A 28 10.77 -5.25 6.03
N GLY A 29 10.89 -6.28 6.86
CA GLY A 29 10.98 -6.15 8.31
C GLY A 29 9.66 -6.00 9.08
N ILE A 30 8.50 -5.90 8.40
CA ILE A 30 7.19 -6.00 9.07
C ILE A 30 6.81 -7.49 9.15
N PRO A 31 6.85 -8.10 10.35
CA PRO A 31 6.40 -9.47 10.50
C PRO A 31 4.87 -9.51 10.45
N THR A 32 4.34 -10.25 9.49
CA THR A 32 3.04 -10.89 9.59
C THR A 32 3.27 -12.32 10.07
N GLU A 33 2.26 -12.96 10.68
CA GLU A 33 2.29 -14.42 10.89
C GLU A 33 2.30 -15.08 9.50
N GLY A 34 3.48 -15.30 8.90
CA GLY A 34 3.67 -15.76 7.52
C GLY A 34 4.63 -14.88 6.70
N GLU A 35 4.35 -14.74 5.40
CA GLU A 35 5.08 -13.85 4.48
C GLU A 35 4.62 -12.40 4.68
N HIS A 36 5.57 -11.46 4.70
CA HIS A 36 5.29 -10.02 4.78
C HIS A 36 4.40 -9.61 3.59
N PRO A 37 3.52 -8.63 3.78
CA PRO A 37 2.56 -8.26 2.74
C PRO A 37 3.27 -7.74 1.49
N GLU A 38 2.66 -7.97 0.32
CA GLU A 38 3.15 -7.43 -0.95
C GLU A 38 2.51 -6.08 -1.23
N LEU A 39 3.30 -5.11 -1.71
CA LEU A 39 2.79 -3.80 -2.11
C LEU A 39 2.10 -3.88 -3.48
N LEU A 40 0.82 -3.53 -3.54
CA LEU A 40 0.07 -3.43 -4.79
C LEU A 40 0.16 -2.02 -5.41
N TYR A 41 0.01 -0.99 -4.58
CA TYR A 41 -0.07 0.40 -5.02
C TYR A 41 0.20 1.35 -3.86
N ARG A 42 0.80 2.52 -4.14
CA ARG A 42 0.93 3.62 -3.17
C ARG A 42 0.82 4.98 -3.83
N THR A 43 0.11 5.91 -3.21
CA THR A 43 -0.02 7.30 -3.69
C THR A 43 1.29 8.06 -3.66
N GLY A 44 2.19 7.69 -2.74
CA GLY A 44 3.46 8.38 -2.51
C GLY A 44 4.54 8.11 -3.56
N SER A 45 4.32 7.28 -4.58
CA SER A 45 5.38 6.85 -5.53
C SER A 45 6.08 8.01 -6.23
N ALA A 46 5.35 9.06 -6.61
CA ALA A 46 5.94 10.22 -7.29
C ALA A 46 6.73 11.12 -6.31
N LYS A 47 6.28 11.26 -5.07
CA LYS A 47 6.91 12.12 -4.05
C LYS A 47 8.11 11.44 -3.38
N TYR A 48 8.02 10.13 -3.21
CA TYR A 48 9.02 9.28 -2.55
C TYR A 48 9.32 8.09 -3.48
N PRO A 49 10.16 8.27 -4.51
CA PRO A 49 10.47 7.20 -5.44
C PRO A 49 11.16 6.04 -4.71
N TRP A 50 10.83 4.81 -5.09
CA TRP A 50 11.57 3.64 -4.62
C TRP A 50 12.93 3.58 -5.32
N ILE A 51 13.98 3.40 -4.53
CA ILE A 51 15.34 3.26 -5.04
C ILE A 51 15.70 1.79 -4.90
N GLU A 52 15.69 1.08 -6.02
CA GLU A 52 16.14 -0.31 -6.04
C GLU A 52 17.63 -0.37 -5.69
N PRO A 53 18.04 -1.21 -4.73
CA PRO A 53 19.44 -1.32 -4.36
C PRO A 53 20.26 -1.80 -5.56
N SER A 54 21.34 -1.09 -5.88
CA SER A 54 22.14 -1.32 -7.09
C SER A 54 23.10 -2.52 -6.99
N SER A 55 23.28 -3.07 -5.80
CA SER A 55 24.17 -4.21 -5.55
C SER A 55 23.44 -5.28 -4.73
N GLU A 56 23.80 -6.54 -4.97
CA GLU A 56 23.26 -7.71 -4.25
C GLU A 56 23.46 -7.64 -2.72
N HIS A 57 24.46 -6.88 -2.27
CA HIS A 57 24.79 -6.72 -0.85
C HIS A 57 24.35 -5.37 -0.27
N ALA A 58 23.60 -4.57 -1.04
CA ALA A 58 23.14 -3.29 -0.54
C ALA A 58 22.09 -3.51 0.54
N TYR A 59 22.20 -2.74 1.62
CA TYR A 59 21.26 -2.80 2.72
C TYR A 59 19.85 -2.40 2.24
N LEU A 60 18.88 -3.28 2.49
CA LEU A 60 17.47 -3.02 2.26
C LEU A 60 16.87 -2.46 3.55
N PRO A 61 16.34 -1.21 3.56
CA PRO A 61 15.70 -0.66 4.74
C PRO A 61 14.59 -1.55 5.28
N THR A 62 14.49 -1.64 6.60
CA THR A 62 13.39 -2.34 7.26
C THR A 62 12.33 -1.35 7.72
N LYS A 63 11.10 -1.80 7.86
CA LYS A 63 9.96 -1.01 8.34
C LYS A 63 9.38 -1.60 9.61
N SER A 64 8.85 -0.74 10.44
CA SER A 64 8.02 -1.11 11.59
C SER A 64 6.71 -0.34 11.57
N LEU A 65 5.64 -0.99 12.02
CA LEU A 65 4.32 -0.38 12.12
C LEU A 65 4.21 0.44 13.40
N LEU A 66 3.65 1.64 13.27
CA LEU A 66 3.28 2.50 14.38
C LEU A 66 1.81 2.90 14.23
N GLY A 67 1.08 2.88 15.35
CA GLY A 67 -0.29 3.38 15.39
C GLY A 67 -0.37 4.88 15.10
N VAL A 68 -1.46 5.30 14.47
CA VAL A 68 -1.75 6.72 14.25
C VAL A 68 -2.36 7.28 15.52
N HIS A 69 -1.53 7.82 16.42
CA HIS A 69 -1.99 8.50 17.64
C HIS A 69 -1.67 10.00 17.56
N ARG A 70 -2.56 10.82 18.16
CA ARG A 70 -2.38 12.28 18.27
C ARG A 70 -2.20 12.98 16.92
N THR A 71 -2.92 12.51 15.91
CA THR A 71 -2.98 13.15 14.59
C THR A 71 -4.38 13.71 14.35
N PRO A 72 -4.54 14.70 13.46
CA PRO A 72 -5.86 15.21 13.08
C PRO A 72 -6.81 14.10 12.56
N LEU A 73 -6.27 13.01 12.00
CA LEU A 73 -7.09 11.88 11.54
C LEU A 73 -7.88 11.25 12.69
N ASN A 74 -7.32 11.20 13.90
CA ASN A 74 -7.98 10.58 15.06
C ASN A 74 -9.30 11.28 15.42
N ASP A 75 -9.35 12.60 15.29
CA ASP A 75 -10.50 13.42 15.68
C ASP A 75 -11.71 13.21 14.74
N VAL A 76 -11.45 12.77 13.50
CA VAL A 76 -12.48 12.61 12.47
C VAL A 76 -12.71 11.15 12.06
N TRP A 77 -11.87 10.21 12.49
CA TRP A 77 -11.88 8.82 12.02
C TRP A 77 -13.22 8.12 12.23
N SER A 78 -13.93 8.38 13.33
CA SER A 78 -15.27 7.81 13.58
C SER A 78 -16.29 8.20 12.51
N THR A 79 -16.08 9.34 11.83
CA THR A 79 -16.95 9.85 10.78
C THR A 79 -16.47 9.44 9.39
N VAL A 80 -15.17 9.59 9.11
CA VAL A 80 -14.62 9.32 7.77
C VAL A 80 -14.27 7.85 7.54
N GLY A 81 -13.89 7.11 8.59
CA GLY A 81 -13.51 5.69 8.51
C GLY A 81 -14.59 4.81 7.88
N PRO A 82 -15.88 4.91 8.27
CA PRO A 82 -16.96 4.20 7.61
C PRO A 82 -17.12 4.57 6.13
N GLN A 83 -16.87 5.82 5.76
CA GLN A 83 -16.97 6.29 4.36
C GLN A 83 -15.81 5.76 3.52
N VAL A 84 -14.58 5.75 4.07
CA VAL A 84 -13.41 5.09 3.46
C VAL A 84 -13.70 3.60 3.27
N SER A 85 -14.28 2.94 4.29
CA SER A 85 -14.69 1.53 4.22
C SER A 85 -15.68 1.28 3.09
N GLN A 86 -16.64 2.18 2.88
CA GLN A 86 -17.60 2.07 1.79
C GLN A 86 -16.93 2.18 0.41
N LEU A 87 -16.02 3.16 0.23
CA LEU A 87 -15.29 3.35 -1.03
C LEU A 87 -14.48 2.09 -1.43
N VAL A 88 -13.85 1.43 -0.45
CA VAL A 88 -13.11 0.16 -0.69
C VAL A 88 -14.09 -0.98 -0.98
N ARG A 89 -15.15 -1.12 -0.19
CA ARG A 89 -16.16 -2.19 -0.33
C ARG A 89 -16.85 -2.20 -1.69
N ASP A 90 -17.04 -1.04 -2.30
CA ASP A 90 -17.66 -0.91 -3.63
C ASP A 90 -16.80 -1.49 -4.77
N ARG A 91 -15.57 -1.93 -4.45
CA ARG A 91 -14.60 -2.50 -5.40
C ARG A 91 -14.01 -3.83 -4.96
N THR A 92 -14.07 -4.19 -3.69
CA THR A 92 -13.57 -5.47 -3.15
C THR A 92 -14.45 -6.03 -2.04
N ASN A 93 -14.57 -7.36 -1.98
CA ASN A 93 -15.42 -8.06 -1.01
C ASN A 93 -14.68 -8.49 0.27
N ARG A 94 -13.35 -8.50 0.27
CA ARG A 94 -12.52 -8.91 1.41
C ARG A 94 -11.38 -7.90 1.56
N TYR A 95 -11.42 -7.15 2.65
CA TYR A 95 -10.47 -6.07 2.87
C TYR A 95 -10.23 -5.79 4.36
N SER A 96 -9.10 -5.14 4.65
CA SER A 96 -8.85 -4.44 5.92
C SER A 96 -8.46 -2.99 5.64
N ILE A 97 -8.68 -2.11 6.62
CA ILE A 97 -8.28 -0.71 6.53
C ILE A 97 -7.66 -0.33 7.88
N ASP A 98 -6.38 -0.03 7.86
CA ASP A 98 -5.59 0.24 9.04
C ASP A 98 -4.91 1.60 8.89
N PRO A 99 -5.31 2.63 9.65
CA PRO A 99 -4.52 3.86 9.75
C PRO A 99 -3.22 3.58 10.49
N VAL A 100 -2.09 3.71 9.79
CA VAL A 100 -0.75 3.41 10.32
C VAL A 100 0.24 4.52 9.98
N ARG A 101 1.41 4.47 10.63
CA ARG A 101 2.64 5.13 10.18
C ARG A 101 3.73 4.08 10.08
N PHE A 102 4.65 4.27 9.14
CA PHE A 102 5.83 3.42 9.03
C PHE A 102 7.04 4.16 9.59
N VAL A 103 7.77 3.50 10.48
CA VAL A 103 9.16 3.87 10.78
C VAL A 103 10.03 3.09 9.82
N THR A 104 10.93 3.76 9.09
CA THR A 104 11.91 3.12 8.22
C THR A 104 13.29 3.21 8.87
N HIS A 105 13.97 2.07 8.98
CA HIS A 105 15.28 1.91 9.61
C HIS A 105 16.35 1.77 8.52
N GLY A 106 17.21 2.78 8.42
CA GLY A 106 18.35 2.82 7.49
C GLY A 106 19.54 1.97 7.95
N GLU A 107 20.58 1.90 7.10
CA GLU A 107 21.78 1.09 7.34
C GLU A 107 22.54 1.52 8.60
N ASP A 108 22.62 2.84 8.83
CA ASP A 108 23.32 3.43 9.98
C ASP A 108 22.46 3.47 11.26
N GLY A 109 21.28 2.84 11.26
CA GLY A 109 20.31 2.91 12.36
C GLY A 109 19.48 4.20 12.39
N GLU A 110 19.57 5.03 11.34
CA GLU A 110 18.74 6.21 11.18
C GLU A 110 17.26 5.82 11.02
N GLU A 111 16.40 6.44 11.83
CA GLU A 111 14.95 6.21 11.80
C GLU A 111 14.23 7.37 11.12
N THR A 112 13.46 7.06 10.07
CA THR A 112 12.58 8.04 9.43
C THR A 112 11.13 7.67 9.66
N LEU A 113 10.37 8.57 10.29
CA LEU A 113 8.94 8.41 10.50
C LEU A 113 8.16 8.94 9.29
N GLY A 114 7.46 8.04 8.60
CA GLY A 114 6.62 8.36 7.45
C GLY A 114 5.35 9.16 7.80
N PRO A 115 4.60 9.60 6.76
CA PRO A 115 3.30 10.24 6.94
C PRO A 115 2.28 9.28 7.55
N VAL A 116 1.07 9.79 7.79
CA VAL A 116 -0.08 8.92 8.07
C VAL A 116 -0.45 8.19 6.78
N VAL A 117 -0.68 6.88 6.88
CA VAL A 117 -1.06 6.02 5.77
C VAL A 117 -2.39 5.35 6.07
N ILE A 118 -3.33 5.45 5.15
CA ILE A 118 -4.49 4.55 5.11
C ILE A 118 -4.03 3.26 4.43
N TRP A 119 -3.76 2.23 5.22
CA TRP A 119 -3.18 0.98 4.74
C TRP A 119 -4.26 -0.05 4.46
N VAL A 120 -4.58 -0.23 3.18
CA VAL A 120 -5.68 -1.08 2.71
C VAL A 120 -5.14 -2.47 2.41
N GLY A 121 -5.64 -3.49 3.11
CA GLY A 121 -5.35 -4.89 2.81
C GLY A 121 -6.40 -5.47 1.89
N VAL A 122 -5.99 -6.22 0.87
CA VAL A 122 -6.87 -6.98 -0.02
C VAL A 122 -6.35 -8.40 -0.25
N TYR A 123 -7.23 -9.29 -0.71
CA TYR A 123 -6.83 -10.64 -1.08
C TYR A 123 -5.95 -10.61 -2.34
N PRO A 124 -4.90 -11.45 -2.44
CA PRO A 124 -4.03 -11.47 -3.62
C PRO A 124 -4.78 -11.67 -4.95
N GLY A 125 -4.49 -10.83 -5.94
CA GLY A 125 -5.12 -10.82 -7.26
C GLY A 125 -6.60 -10.40 -7.28
N SER A 126 -7.15 -9.90 -6.17
CA SER A 126 -8.56 -9.51 -6.09
C SER A 126 -8.86 -8.12 -6.63
N THR A 127 -7.83 -7.29 -6.87
CA THR A 127 -7.97 -5.95 -7.44
C THR A 127 -6.74 -5.57 -8.28
N SER A 128 -6.80 -4.47 -9.01
CA SER A 128 -5.70 -3.97 -9.85
C SER A 128 -5.11 -2.68 -9.30
N ALA A 129 -3.88 -2.36 -9.71
CA ALA A 129 -3.24 -1.07 -9.38
C ALA A 129 -4.07 0.14 -9.90
N ASP A 130 -4.71 0.02 -11.07
CA ASP A 130 -5.62 1.05 -11.59
C ASP A 130 -6.83 1.27 -10.67
N THR A 131 -7.45 0.19 -10.20
CA THR A 131 -8.59 0.27 -9.27
C THR A 131 -8.15 0.86 -7.93
N ALA A 132 -7.00 0.41 -7.40
CA ALA A 132 -6.41 0.94 -6.19
C ALA A 132 -6.12 2.44 -6.31
N HIS A 133 -5.60 2.88 -7.46
CA HIS A 133 -5.39 4.29 -7.75
C HIS A 133 -6.69 5.09 -7.70
N GLU A 134 -7.72 4.68 -8.45
CA GLU A 134 -9.01 5.37 -8.51
C GLU A 134 -9.66 5.50 -7.12
N VAL A 135 -9.70 4.41 -6.36
CA VAL A 135 -10.26 4.41 -5.00
C VAL A 135 -9.44 5.31 -4.08
N SER A 136 -8.11 5.29 -4.19
CA SER A 136 -7.23 6.14 -3.40
C SER A 136 -7.47 7.62 -3.65
N GLN A 137 -7.72 8.04 -4.90
CA GLN A 137 -8.06 9.44 -5.19
C GLN A 137 -9.36 9.87 -4.49
N ASN A 138 -10.37 9.00 -4.46
CA ASN A 138 -11.62 9.27 -3.75
C ASN A 138 -11.42 9.34 -2.23
N ILE A 139 -10.59 8.47 -1.67
CA ILE A 139 -10.21 8.50 -0.25
C ILE A 139 -9.49 9.81 0.09
N LEU A 140 -8.48 10.19 -0.69
CA LEU A 140 -7.73 11.43 -0.47
C LEU A 140 -8.63 12.67 -0.55
N GLN A 141 -9.53 12.73 -1.54
CA GLN A 141 -10.49 13.83 -1.66
C GLN A 141 -11.45 13.88 -0.46
N LEU A 142 -11.92 12.73 0.02
CA LEU A 142 -12.76 12.64 1.21
C LEU A 142 -12.04 13.17 2.45
N LEU A 143 -10.79 12.74 2.66
CA LEU A 143 -9.97 13.19 3.80
C LEU A 143 -9.72 14.70 3.74
N GLU A 144 -9.37 15.22 2.56
CA GLU A 144 -9.14 16.66 2.37
C GLU A 144 -10.39 17.50 2.65
N LYS A 145 -11.57 17.06 2.21
CA LYS A 145 -12.86 17.70 2.53
C LYS A 145 -13.15 17.77 4.04
N ASN A 146 -12.55 16.87 4.82
CA ASN A 146 -12.67 16.83 6.27
C ASN A 146 -11.46 17.48 6.97
N GLY A 147 -10.65 18.26 6.25
CA GLY A 147 -9.52 19.01 6.80
C GLY A 147 -8.26 18.18 7.07
N ILE A 148 -8.24 16.91 6.63
CA ILE A 148 -7.09 16.01 6.81
C ILE A 148 -6.20 16.10 5.58
N LYS A 149 -4.93 16.48 5.81
CA LYS A 149 -3.89 16.63 4.80
C LYS A 149 -2.68 15.76 5.15
N ASP A 150 -1.74 15.65 4.22
CA ASP A 150 -0.48 14.90 4.40
C ASP A 150 -0.70 13.43 4.79
N VAL A 151 -1.73 12.82 4.18
CA VAL A 151 -2.05 11.39 4.28
C VAL A 151 -1.77 10.71 2.96
N GLU A 152 -1.21 9.52 3.01
CA GLU A 152 -1.02 8.64 1.86
C GLU A 152 -2.00 7.45 1.93
N VAL A 153 -2.23 6.79 0.79
CA VAL A 153 -2.97 5.54 0.72
C VAL A 153 -2.07 4.49 0.11
N GLU A 154 -1.95 3.36 0.80
CA GLU A 154 -1.14 2.22 0.36
C GLU A 154 -1.97 0.96 0.37
N TRP A 155 -1.88 0.19 -0.70
CA TRP A 155 -2.59 -1.06 -0.88
C TRP A 155 -1.62 -2.21 -0.79
N ARG A 156 -2.00 -3.23 -0.02
CA ARG A 156 -1.25 -4.47 0.12
C ARG A 156 -2.08 -5.68 -0.24
N GLU A 157 -1.42 -6.68 -0.80
CA GLU A 157 -1.97 -8.01 -0.92
C GLU A 157 -1.53 -8.85 0.28
N ALA A 158 -2.50 -9.43 0.99
CA ALA A 158 -2.25 -10.32 2.13
C ALA A 158 -3.43 -11.28 2.31
N VAL A 159 -3.16 -12.51 2.75
CA VAL A 159 -4.23 -13.48 3.00
C VAL A 159 -4.79 -13.32 4.41
N PRO A 160 -6.10 -13.05 4.61
CA PRO A 160 -6.65 -12.70 5.93
C PRO A 160 -6.67 -13.79 7.01
N TRP A 161 -6.28 -15.04 6.70
CA TRP A 161 -6.51 -16.18 7.61
C TRP A 161 -5.54 -16.28 8.80
N MET A 162 -4.70 -15.27 9.03
CA MET A 162 -3.85 -15.16 10.23
C MET A 162 -3.77 -13.72 10.78
N VAL A 163 -4.87 -12.97 10.75
CA VAL A 163 -4.99 -11.77 11.59
C VAL A 163 -6.03 -12.09 12.66
N ALA A 164 -5.60 -12.79 13.70
CA ALA A 164 -6.42 -13.01 14.89
C ALA A 164 -6.61 -11.67 15.60
N LEU A 165 -7.88 -11.40 15.93
CA LEU A 165 -8.41 -10.29 16.71
C LEU A 165 -7.68 -10.09 18.05
#